data_AF-A0A830EKV8-F1
#
_entry.id   AF-A0A830EKV8-F1
#
_cell.length_a   1.000
_cell.length_b   1.000
_cell.length_c   1.000
_cell.angle_alpha   90.00
_cell.angle_beta   90.00
_cell.angle_gamma   90.00
#
_symmetry.space_group_name_H-M   'P 1'
#
loop_
_entity.id
_entity.type
_entity.pdbx_description
1 polymer ?
#
loop_
_entity_poly.entity_id
_entity_poly.type
_entity_poly.pdbx_seq_one_letter_code
_entity_poly.pdbx_strand_id
1 'polypeptide(L)'
;MSDEYEMLTVRISKEKKKRWKDYVEESNQPTLSQLVRIATEREIARENPLEKGDPKSKEPAPEVTNKLEQISHKLQSVDRRLSAIESERYGDEDLTTLATEIYRILPNSIAEIQSAIAQNEDTSSVSGPQSSGEYMIEAMGDDSQETASASQSHDPSENLACTGSIANIAAMLDADEEAVQLAVKRLQSTTHSVSSTESEAGTTQYYKNN
;
A
#
# COMPACT_ATOMS: atom_id res chain seq x y z
N MET A 1 -14.52 -35.80 31.07
CA MET A 1 -13.98 -37.03 30.45
C MET A 1 -12.51 -36.77 30.24
N SER A 2 -11.65 -37.58 30.84
CA SER A 2 -10.20 -37.40 30.67
C SER A 2 -9.83 -37.96 29.30
N ASP A 3 -9.33 -37.12 28.40
CA ASP A 3 -8.82 -37.58 27.13
C ASP A 3 -7.60 -38.46 27.38
N GLU A 4 -7.68 -39.71 26.92
CA GLU A 4 -6.58 -40.66 26.97
C GLU A 4 -5.63 -40.34 25.81
N TYR A 5 -4.38 -39.97 26.14
CA TYR A 5 -3.37 -39.62 25.15
C TYR A 5 -2.44 -40.81 24.92
N GLU A 6 -2.47 -41.38 23.70
CA GLU A 6 -1.52 -42.41 23.26
C GLU A 6 -0.39 -41.78 22.44
N MET A 7 0.86 -42.11 22.77
CA MET A 7 2.04 -41.63 22.05
C MET A 7 2.56 -42.69 21.07
N LEU A 8 2.47 -42.40 19.77
CA LEU A 8 2.95 -43.27 18.70
C LEU A 8 4.28 -42.76 18.14
N THR A 9 5.29 -43.65 18.07
CA THR A 9 6.58 -43.33 17.46
C THR A 9 6.60 -43.75 15.99
N VAL A 10 6.65 -42.77 15.08
CA VAL A 10 6.68 -43.02 13.64
C VAL A 10 8.09 -42.85 13.10
N ARG A 11 8.58 -43.83 12.33
CA ARG A 11 9.87 -43.75 11.63
C ARG A 11 9.67 -43.19 10.23
N ILE A 12 10.30 -42.05 9.95
CA ILE A 12 10.28 -41.40 8.64
C ILE A 12 11.71 -41.14 8.14
N SER A 13 11.89 -41.16 6.82
CA SER A 13 13.14 -40.77 6.18
C SER A 13 13.50 -39.31 6.52
N LYS A 14 14.78 -39.00 6.63
CA LYS A 14 15.29 -37.66 6.95
C LYS A 14 14.78 -36.59 5.96
N GLU A 15 14.69 -36.92 4.68
CA GLU A 15 14.20 -36.01 3.63
C GLU A 15 12.74 -35.61 3.84
N LYS A 16 11.85 -36.58 4.10
CA LYS A 16 10.43 -36.33 4.40
C LYS A 16 10.27 -35.49 5.68
N LYS A 17 11.05 -35.79 6.73
CA LYS A 17 11.05 -35.00 7.97
C LYS A 17 11.42 -33.53 7.70
N LYS A 18 12.42 -33.29 6.84
CA LYS A 18 12.84 -31.94 6.45
C LYS A 18 11.71 -31.21 5.74
N ARG A 19 11.12 -31.81 4.69
CA ARG A 19 9.99 -31.21 3.95
C ARG A 19 8.83 -30.83 4.85
N TRP A 20 8.48 -31.68 5.82
CA TRP A 20 7.40 -31.37 6.76
C TRP A 20 7.77 -30.26 7.73
N LYS A 21 9.04 -30.16 8.15
CA LYS A 21 9.52 -29.06 8.99
C LYS A 21 9.47 -27.74 8.22
N ASP A 22 9.95 -27.73 6.98
CA ASP A 22 9.93 -26.55 6.11
C ASP A 22 8.47 -26.08 5.90
N TYR A 23 7.53 -27.01 5.70
CA TYR A 23 6.10 -26.68 5.59
C TYR A 23 5.48 -26.11 6.88
N VAL A 24 5.92 -26.59 8.05
CA VAL A 24 5.47 -26.04 9.35
C VAL A 24 6.09 -24.67 9.63
N GLU A 25 7.27 -24.37 9.08
CA GLU A 25 7.88 -23.04 9.19
C GLU A 25 7.23 -22.03 8.23
N GLU A 26 6.81 -22.48 7.04
CA GLU A 26 6.13 -21.66 6.04
C GLU A 26 4.64 -21.44 6.34
N SER A 27 3.99 -22.41 6.99
CA SER A 27 2.60 -22.28 7.44
C SER A 27 2.55 -21.81 8.89
N ASN A 28 1.55 -20.99 9.26
CA ASN A 28 1.32 -20.58 10.66
C ASN A 28 0.83 -21.74 11.57
N GLN A 29 1.18 -22.99 11.27
CA GLN A 29 0.79 -24.14 12.09
C GLN A 29 1.76 -24.35 13.25
N PRO A 30 1.26 -24.67 14.45
CA PRO A 30 2.08 -24.57 15.66
C PRO A 30 3.02 -25.77 15.88
N THR A 31 2.71 -26.99 15.39
CA THR A 31 3.57 -28.17 15.60
C THR A 31 3.45 -29.24 14.51
N LEU A 32 4.55 -29.99 14.30
CA LEU A 32 4.61 -31.15 13.40
C LEU A 32 3.61 -32.25 13.78
N SER A 33 3.38 -32.47 15.08
CA SER A 33 2.39 -33.45 15.57
C SER A 33 0.97 -33.07 15.16
N GLN A 34 0.63 -31.78 15.21
CA GLN A 34 -0.66 -31.30 14.75
C GLN A 34 -0.82 -31.42 13.24
N LEU A 35 0.23 -31.14 12.46
CA LEU A 35 0.22 -31.37 11.02
C LEU A 35 -0.07 -32.85 10.69
N VAL A 36 0.64 -33.77 11.36
CA VAL A 36 0.44 -35.22 11.16
C VAL A 36 -0.98 -35.61 11.54
N ARG A 37 -1.49 -35.13 12.69
CA ARG A 37 -2.87 -35.40 13.13
C ARG A 37 -3.89 -34.96 12.08
N ILE A 38 -3.81 -33.71 11.60
CA ILE A 38 -4.73 -33.17 10.59
C ILE A 38 -4.62 -33.95 9.28
N ALA A 39 -3.40 -34.27 8.84
CA ALA A 39 -3.19 -35.03 7.62
C ALA A 39 -3.78 -36.45 7.73
N THR A 40 -3.60 -37.11 8.87
CA THR A 40 -4.18 -38.44 9.13
C THR A 40 -5.69 -38.38 9.25
N GLU A 41 -6.26 -37.39 9.95
CA GLU A 41 -7.72 -37.21 10.04
C GLU A 41 -8.33 -36.98 8.66
N ARG A 42 -7.67 -36.18 7.82
CA ARG A 42 -8.11 -35.93 6.44
C ARG A 42 -8.03 -37.19 5.59
N GLU A 43 -6.98 -37.99 5.74
CA GLU A 43 -6.83 -39.23 4.96
C GLU A 43 -7.83 -40.29 5.41
N ILE A 44 -8.04 -40.47 6.72
CA ILE A 44 -9.08 -41.36 7.27
C ILE A 44 -10.47 -40.92 6.80
N ALA A 45 -10.75 -39.61 6.79
CA ALA A 45 -12.01 -39.08 6.28
C ALA A 45 -12.20 -39.30 4.76
N ARG A 46 -11.11 -39.42 4.01
CA ARG A 46 -11.12 -39.71 2.56
C ARG A 46 -11.27 -41.19 2.26
N GLU A 47 -10.65 -42.07 3.05
CA GLU A 47 -10.67 -43.53 2.87
C GLU A 47 -11.97 -44.20 3.37
N ASN A 48 -12.79 -43.49 4.16
CA ASN A 48 -14.10 -43.94 4.61
C ASN A 48 -15.31 -43.25 3.93
N PRO A 49 -15.46 -43.27 2.58
CA PRO A 49 -16.68 -42.77 1.96
C PRO A 49 -17.84 -43.78 2.01
N LEU A 50 -17.63 -45.01 2.53
CA LEU A 50 -18.56 -46.14 2.38
C LEU A 50 -19.28 -46.63 3.66
N GLU A 51 -19.01 -46.07 4.85
CA GLU A 51 -19.67 -46.52 6.10
C GLU A 51 -20.35 -45.41 6.93
N LYS A 52 -20.73 -44.29 6.31
CA LYS A 52 -21.86 -43.49 6.81
C LYS A 52 -22.78 -43.11 5.66
N GLY A 53 -23.74 -44.01 5.41
CA GLY A 53 -24.97 -43.63 4.74
C GLY A 53 -25.70 -42.58 5.56
N ASP A 54 -25.78 -41.37 5.00
CA ASP A 54 -27.06 -40.69 4.79
C ASP A 54 -26.90 -39.70 3.63
N PRO A 55 -27.53 -39.91 2.45
CA PRO A 55 -27.52 -38.95 1.35
C PRO A 55 -28.47 -37.75 1.62
N LYS A 56 -28.62 -37.36 2.89
CA LYS A 56 -29.66 -36.44 3.35
C LYS A 56 -29.30 -35.59 4.57
N SER A 57 -28.03 -35.22 4.78
CA SER A 57 -27.73 -34.14 5.75
C SER A 57 -26.34 -33.56 5.60
N LYS A 58 -26.18 -32.68 4.61
CA LYS A 58 -25.40 -31.44 4.76
C LYS A 58 -25.93 -30.46 3.73
N GLU A 59 -27.25 -30.23 3.77
CA GLU A 59 -27.70 -28.88 3.44
C GLU A 59 -26.90 -27.96 4.37
N PRO A 60 -26.08 -27.04 3.83
CA PRO A 60 -25.51 -25.99 4.65
C PRO A 60 -26.66 -25.37 5.45
N ALA A 61 -26.49 -25.25 6.77
CA ALA A 61 -27.55 -24.74 7.65
C ALA A 61 -28.23 -23.53 6.99
N PRO A 62 -29.57 -23.42 6.98
CA PRO A 62 -30.29 -22.38 6.23
C PRO A 62 -29.84 -20.97 6.63
N GLU A 63 -29.24 -20.82 7.81
CA GLU A 63 -28.61 -19.60 8.26
C GLU A 63 -27.31 -19.26 7.52
N VAL A 64 -26.48 -20.26 7.20
CA VAL A 64 -25.23 -20.09 6.43
C VAL A 64 -25.54 -19.76 4.97
N THR A 65 -26.54 -20.41 4.37
CA THR A 65 -26.96 -20.08 3.00
C THR A 65 -27.56 -18.68 2.92
N ASN A 66 -28.40 -18.29 3.89
CA ASN A 66 -28.98 -16.95 3.95
C ASN A 66 -27.89 -15.87 4.19
N LYS A 67 -26.91 -16.14 5.08
CA LYS A 67 -25.75 -15.24 5.24
C LYS A 67 -24.91 -15.14 3.97
N LEU A 68 -24.72 -16.23 3.24
CA LEU A 68 -23.98 -16.23 1.98
C LEU A 68 -24.72 -15.46 0.87
N GLU A 69 -26.05 -15.61 0.80
CA GLU A 69 -26.92 -14.86 -0.12
C GLU A 69 -26.91 -13.37 0.24
N GLN A 70 -26.96 -13.02 1.52
CA GLN A 70 -26.84 -11.64 1.99
C GLN A 70 -25.47 -11.02 1.65
N ILE A 71 -24.39 -11.79 1.78
CA ILE A 71 -23.03 -11.36 1.37
C ILE A 71 -22.99 -11.16 -0.15
N SER A 72 -23.56 -12.10 -0.93
CA SER A 72 -23.63 -12.01 -2.38
C SER A 72 -24.36 -10.74 -2.83
N HIS A 73 -25.52 -10.44 -2.23
CA HIS A 73 -26.26 -9.22 -2.52
C HIS A 73 -25.51 -7.95 -2.14
N LYS A 74 -24.79 -7.94 -1.01
CA LYS A 74 -23.93 -6.81 -0.63
C LYS A 74 -22.80 -6.63 -1.61
N LEU A 75 -22.18 -7.71 -2.07
CA LEU A 75 -21.07 -7.67 -3.02
C LEU A 75 -21.53 -7.18 -4.39
N GLN A 76 -22.69 -7.64 -4.87
CA GLN A 76 -23.34 -7.10 -6.07
C GLN A 76 -23.72 -5.63 -5.93
N SER A 77 -24.16 -5.19 -4.75
CA SER A 77 -24.44 -3.78 -4.49
C SER A 77 -23.18 -2.93 -4.48
N VAL A 78 -22.07 -3.44 -3.95
CA VAL A 78 -20.77 -2.77 -3.99
C VAL A 78 -20.29 -2.68 -5.44
N ASP A 79 -20.37 -3.77 -6.19
CA ASP A 79 -19.98 -3.83 -7.60
C ASP A 79 -20.73 -2.80 -8.43
N ARG A 80 -22.07 -2.72 -8.30
CA ARG A 80 -22.88 -1.68 -8.98
C ARG A 80 -22.49 -0.26 -8.59
N ARG A 81 -22.21 0.00 -7.31
CA ARG A 81 -21.77 1.32 -6.84
C ARG A 81 -20.39 1.67 -7.37
N LEU A 82 -19.50 0.68 -7.44
CA LEU A 82 -18.15 0.85 -7.92
C LEU A 82 -18.16 1.08 -9.44
N SER A 83 -18.97 0.35 -10.20
CA SER A 83 -19.22 0.63 -11.62
C SER A 83 -19.83 2.02 -11.84
N ALA A 84 -20.73 2.48 -10.97
CA ALA A 84 -21.30 3.83 -11.07
C ALA A 84 -20.23 4.91 -10.82
N ILE A 85 -19.40 4.74 -9.79
CA ILE A 85 -18.28 5.64 -9.48
C ILE A 85 -17.23 5.61 -10.60
N GLU A 86 -16.92 4.44 -11.15
CA GLU A 86 -16.01 4.32 -12.28
C GLU A 86 -16.59 4.98 -13.52
N SER A 87 -17.89 4.83 -13.80
CA SER A 87 -18.53 5.54 -14.91
C SER A 87 -18.55 7.06 -14.72
N GLU A 88 -18.66 7.54 -13.48
CA GLU A 88 -18.58 8.97 -13.14
C GLU A 88 -17.15 9.49 -13.28
N ARG A 89 -16.13 8.68 -12.98
CA ARG A 89 -14.71 9.06 -13.08
C ARG A 89 -14.13 8.92 -14.49
N TYR A 90 -14.63 8.00 -15.30
CA TYR A 90 -14.17 7.75 -16.67
C TYR A 90 -15.09 8.34 -17.74
N GLY A 91 -16.27 8.85 -17.36
CA GLY A 91 -17.19 9.59 -18.22
C GLY A 91 -16.93 11.09 -18.28
N ASP A 92 -15.76 11.54 -17.83
CA ASP A 92 -15.39 12.95 -17.75
C ASP A 92 -14.99 13.48 -19.15
N GLU A 93 -15.94 13.44 -20.10
CA GLU A 93 -15.88 14.20 -21.34
C GLU A 93 -15.61 15.68 -21.02
N ASP A 94 -16.08 16.17 -19.87
CA ASP A 94 -15.83 17.50 -19.34
C ASP A 94 -14.35 17.74 -19.02
N LEU A 95 -13.62 16.78 -18.41
CA LEU A 95 -12.17 16.89 -18.20
C LEU A 95 -11.40 16.95 -19.52
N THR A 96 -11.77 16.13 -20.51
CA THR A 96 -11.11 16.18 -21.82
C THR A 96 -11.42 17.49 -22.57
N THR A 97 -12.65 17.99 -22.44
CA THR A 97 -13.08 19.27 -23.02
C THR A 97 -12.33 20.43 -22.35
N LEU A 98 -12.27 20.44 -21.02
CA LEU A 98 -11.51 21.41 -20.24
C LEU A 98 -10.02 21.36 -20.55
N ALA A 99 -9.43 20.16 -20.68
CA ALA A 99 -8.04 20.01 -21.08
C ALA A 99 -7.82 20.60 -22.48
N THR A 100 -8.67 20.28 -23.45
CA THR A 100 -8.58 20.89 -24.79
C THR A 100 -8.78 22.41 -24.79
N GLU A 101 -9.59 22.95 -23.89
CA GLU A 101 -9.80 24.38 -23.75
C GLU A 101 -8.60 25.08 -23.08
N ILE A 102 -8.00 24.45 -22.07
CA ILE A 102 -6.74 24.90 -21.46
C ILE A 102 -5.61 24.89 -22.49
N TYR A 103 -5.50 23.84 -23.31
CA TYR A 103 -4.52 23.77 -24.40
C TYR A 103 -4.73 24.83 -25.50
N ARG A 104 -5.94 25.40 -25.64
CA ARG A 104 -6.16 26.53 -26.56
C ARG A 104 -5.66 27.86 -26.01
N ILE A 105 -5.63 28.00 -24.68
CA ILE A 105 -5.20 29.23 -23.99
C ILE A 105 -3.69 29.21 -23.74
N LEU A 106 -3.11 28.03 -23.57
CA LEU A 106 -1.67 27.88 -23.37
C LEU A 106 -0.89 28.28 -24.63
N PRO A 107 0.21 29.06 -24.48
CA PRO A 107 1.08 29.39 -25.59
C PRO A 107 1.64 28.11 -26.25
N ASN A 108 1.48 28.00 -27.56
CA ASN A 108 1.85 26.80 -28.31
C ASN A 108 3.32 26.82 -28.77
N SER A 109 4.01 27.94 -28.53
CA SER A 109 5.39 28.12 -28.95
C SER A 109 6.21 28.93 -27.95
N ILE A 110 7.51 28.64 -27.91
CA ILE A 110 8.48 29.36 -27.07
C ILE A 110 8.51 30.86 -27.40
N ALA A 111 8.26 31.24 -28.66
CA ALA A 111 8.19 32.64 -29.07
C ALA A 111 6.97 33.38 -28.46
N GLU A 112 5.84 32.69 -28.35
CA GLU A 112 4.60 33.22 -27.75
C GLU A 112 4.77 33.39 -26.23
N ILE A 113 5.43 32.43 -25.57
CA ILE A 113 5.81 32.51 -24.15
C ILE A 113 6.71 33.74 -23.89
N GLN A 114 7.73 33.95 -24.71
CA GLN A 114 8.63 35.11 -24.57
C GLN A 114 7.90 36.44 -24.77
N SER A 115 6.96 36.50 -25.72
CA SER A 115 6.15 37.71 -25.95
C SER A 115 5.18 38.01 -24.79
N ALA A 116 4.59 36.98 -24.17
CA ALA A 116 3.71 37.13 -23.02
C ALA A 116 4.46 37.55 -21.74
N ILE A 117 5.70 37.10 -21.56
CA ILE A 117 6.57 37.52 -20.45
C ILE A 117 6.95 39.00 -20.61
N ALA A 118 7.35 39.41 -21.82
CA ALA A 118 7.71 40.81 -22.10
C ALA A 118 6.53 41.78 -21.87
N GLN A 119 5.29 41.38 -22.19
CA GLN A 119 4.11 42.20 -21.94
C GLN A 119 3.73 42.31 -20.45
N ASN A 120 4.05 41.31 -19.63
CA ASN A 120 3.78 41.36 -18.19
C ASN A 120 4.82 42.21 -17.44
N GLU A 121 6.09 42.21 -17.86
CA GLU A 121 7.13 43.05 -17.24
C GLU A 121 6.85 44.55 -17.38
N ASP A 122 6.22 44.99 -18.48
CA ASP A 122 5.88 46.40 -18.70
C ASP A 122 4.75 46.91 -17.78
N THR A 123 3.90 46.02 -17.25
CA THR A 123 2.78 46.40 -16.36
C THR A 123 3.13 46.40 -14.87
N SER A 124 4.31 45.90 -14.49
CA SER A 124 4.79 45.92 -13.09
C SER A 124 5.58 47.20 -12.73
N SER A 125 5.40 48.28 -13.49
CA SER A 125 5.98 49.60 -13.22
C SER A 125 4.96 50.59 -12.64
N VAL A 126 4.13 50.15 -11.68
CA VAL A 126 3.41 51.08 -10.80
C VAL A 126 4.18 51.22 -9.48
N SER A 127 4.55 52.47 -9.25
CA SER A 127 5.43 53.02 -8.24
C SER A 127 4.91 52.99 -6.79
N GLY A 128 5.74 52.43 -5.89
CA GLY A 128 6.12 52.98 -4.57
C GLY A 128 5.23 52.66 -3.34
N PRO A 129 5.68 52.96 -2.09
CA PRO A 129 7.02 53.33 -1.61
C PRO A 129 7.54 52.46 -0.43
N GLN A 130 8.82 52.63 -0.10
CA GLN A 130 9.43 52.19 1.15
C GLN A 130 8.59 52.64 2.36
N SER A 131 8.23 51.70 3.25
CA SER A 131 7.78 52.03 4.59
C SER A 131 8.44 51.08 5.58
N SER A 132 9.27 51.69 6.42
CA SER A 132 9.74 51.16 7.68
C SER A 132 8.62 50.48 8.47
N GLY A 133 8.93 49.34 9.05
CA GLY A 133 8.03 48.52 9.86
C GLY A 133 8.80 47.74 10.91
N GLU A 134 9.72 48.42 11.57
CA GLU A 134 10.34 48.05 12.84
C GLU A 134 9.22 47.90 13.89
N TYR A 135 8.80 46.67 14.21
CA TYR A 135 7.90 46.41 15.34
C TYR A 135 8.21 45.08 16.05
N MET A 136 8.72 45.25 17.29
CA MET A 136 8.39 44.47 18.50
C MET A 136 9.03 43.08 18.68
N ILE A 137 10.30 43.11 19.09
CA ILE A 137 10.84 42.16 20.06
C ILE A 137 10.36 42.61 21.45
N GLU A 138 9.24 42.09 21.95
CA GLU A 138 8.98 42.03 23.40
C GLU A 138 7.78 41.13 23.72
N ALA A 139 8.07 39.89 24.13
CA ALA A 139 7.24 39.15 25.08
C ALA A 139 8.13 38.15 25.79
N MET A 140 8.69 38.60 26.91
CA MET A 140 9.22 37.73 27.94
C MET A 140 8.12 36.80 28.46
N GLY A 141 8.44 35.51 28.49
CA GLY A 141 7.75 34.48 29.25
C GLY A 141 8.78 33.43 29.63
N ASP A 142 9.57 33.78 30.64
CA ASP A 142 10.48 32.91 31.36
C ASP A 142 9.67 31.77 31.99
N ASP A 143 9.83 30.54 31.49
CA ASP A 143 9.88 29.39 32.38
C ASP A 143 10.74 28.29 31.76
N SER A 144 11.76 27.93 32.52
CA SER A 144 12.78 26.97 32.16
C SER A 144 12.23 25.54 32.27
N GLN A 145 12.21 24.79 31.18
CA GLN A 145 12.42 23.34 31.28
C GLN A 145 13.08 22.78 30.02
N GLU A 146 14.30 22.28 30.22
CA GLU A 146 15.05 21.46 29.29
C GLU A 146 14.26 20.18 28.94
N THR A 147 13.85 20.06 27.67
CA THR A 147 13.87 18.76 26.98
C THR A 147 14.30 18.99 25.54
N ALA A 148 15.56 18.63 25.25
CA ALA A 148 16.05 18.50 23.89
C ALA A 148 15.32 17.35 23.19
N SER A 149 14.70 17.62 22.03
CA SER A 149 15.05 16.96 20.76
C SER A 149 14.05 17.33 19.65
N ALA A 150 14.55 18.15 18.73
CA ALA A 150 14.30 18.14 17.29
C ALA A 150 12.83 18.06 16.81
N SER A 151 12.11 19.16 16.95
CA SER A 151 11.03 19.50 16.02
C SER A 151 11.67 20.03 14.73
N GLN A 152 11.98 19.14 13.79
CA GLN A 152 12.42 19.53 12.47
C GLN A 152 11.19 19.92 11.65
N SER A 153 10.82 21.19 11.72
CA SER A 153 9.88 21.82 10.79
C SER A 153 10.47 21.71 9.38
N HIS A 154 9.98 20.75 8.61
CA HIS A 154 10.25 20.68 7.18
C HIS A 154 9.15 21.43 6.44
N ASP A 155 9.53 22.59 5.90
CA ASP A 155 8.80 23.27 4.85
C ASP A 155 8.51 22.30 3.69
N PRO A 156 7.25 22.11 3.26
CA PRO A 156 6.92 21.28 2.11
C PRO A 156 6.99 22.16 0.85
N SER A 157 8.19 22.59 0.48
CA SER A 157 8.37 23.39 -0.74
C SER A 157 9.78 23.23 -1.29
N GLU A 158 10.07 22.07 -1.85
CA GLU A 158 10.98 21.91 -2.98
C GLU A 158 10.69 20.54 -3.60
N ASN A 159 10.75 20.46 -4.93
CA ASN A 159 10.57 19.23 -5.71
C ASN A 159 11.65 18.18 -5.35
N LEU A 160 11.53 17.55 -4.17
CA LEU A 160 12.45 16.52 -3.72
C LEU A 160 12.19 15.26 -4.54
N ALA A 161 13.05 15.04 -5.53
CA ALA A 161 13.15 13.78 -6.23
C ALA A 161 13.24 12.65 -5.20
N CYS A 162 12.20 11.81 -5.14
CA CYS A 162 12.11 10.69 -4.21
C CYS A 162 13.10 9.58 -4.63
N THR A 163 14.38 9.77 -4.32
CA THR A 163 15.47 8.84 -4.64
C THR A 163 16.25 8.51 -3.37
N GLY A 164 16.58 7.24 -3.15
CA GLY A 164 17.31 6.82 -1.95
C GLY A 164 17.07 5.35 -1.57
N SER A 165 17.50 4.99 -0.36
CA SER A 165 17.14 3.70 0.27
C SER A 165 15.67 3.69 0.68
N ILE A 166 15.10 2.49 0.89
CA ILE A 166 13.71 2.34 1.36
C ILE A 166 13.49 3.09 2.67
N ALA A 167 14.44 2.98 3.61
CA ALA A 167 14.38 3.70 4.89
C ALA A 167 14.30 5.23 4.72
N ASN A 168 15.05 5.80 3.77
CA ASN A 168 15.01 7.24 3.51
C ASN A 168 13.68 7.66 2.89
N ILE A 169 13.13 6.85 1.98
CA ILE A 169 11.85 7.10 1.34
C ILE A 169 10.71 6.96 2.37
N ALA A 170 10.78 5.96 3.25
CA ALA A 170 9.85 5.73 4.35
C ALA A 170 9.83 6.91 5.32
N ALA A 171 11.02 7.38 5.75
CA ALA A 171 11.13 8.54 6.63
C ALA A 171 10.61 9.82 5.98
N MET A 172 10.83 10.01 4.68
CA MET A 172 10.33 11.19 3.95
C MET A 172 8.82 11.17 3.74
N LEU A 173 8.22 9.99 3.60
CA LEU A 173 6.77 9.82 3.38
C LEU A 173 5.98 9.59 4.68
N ASP A 174 6.65 9.54 5.82
CA ASP A 174 6.08 9.14 7.12
C ASP A 174 5.27 7.83 7.01
N ALA A 175 5.86 6.83 6.34
CA ALA A 175 5.22 5.57 6.01
C ALA A 175 6.09 4.37 6.43
N ASP A 176 5.45 3.23 6.67
CA ASP A 176 6.15 1.99 7.02
C ASP A 176 7.05 1.49 5.88
N GLU A 177 8.25 1.00 6.21
CA GLU A 177 9.22 0.48 5.23
C GLU A 177 8.63 -0.66 4.38
N GLU A 178 7.81 -1.53 4.99
CA GLU A 178 7.14 -2.63 4.27
C GLU A 178 6.15 -2.10 3.22
N ALA A 179 5.42 -1.03 3.54
CA ALA A 179 4.49 -0.40 2.62
C ALA A 179 5.22 0.25 1.44
N VAL A 180 6.34 0.92 1.71
CA VAL A 180 7.21 1.49 0.66
C VAL A 180 7.81 0.39 -0.21
N GLN A 181 8.27 -0.71 0.37
CA GLN A 181 8.80 -1.84 -0.39
C GLN A 181 7.74 -2.46 -1.32
N LEU A 182 6.51 -2.63 -0.84
CA LEU A 182 5.40 -3.14 -1.64
C LEU A 182 5.05 -2.19 -2.79
N ALA A 183 5.02 -0.87 -2.52
CA ALA A 183 4.76 0.15 -3.52
C ALA A 183 5.84 0.17 -4.61
N VAL A 184 7.12 0.11 -4.24
CA VAL A 184 8.24 0.05 -5.18
C VAL A 184 8.17 -1.21 -6.04
N LYS A 185 7.90 -2.38 -5.45
CA LYS A 185 7.74 -3.65 -6.19
C LYS A 185 6.57 -3.57 -7.18
N ARG A 186 5.47 -2.94 -6.78
CA ARG A 186 4.31 -2.71 -7.66
C ARG A 186 4.70 -1.80 -8.82
N LEU A 187 5.35 -0.68 -8.56
CA LEU A 187 5.80 0.27 -9.60
C LEU A 187 6.78 -0.37 -10.58
N GLN A 188 7.72 -1.18 -10.10
CA GLN A 188 8.64 -1.95 -10.95
C GLN A 188 7.88 -2.92 -11.87
N SER A 189 6.80 -3.54 -11.37
CA SER A 189 5.98 -4.47 -12.17
C SER A 189 5.04 -3.79 -13.17
N THR A 190 4.54 -2.59 -12.85
CA THR A 190 3.46 -1.95 -13.64
C THR A 190 3.96 -0.94 -14.66
N THR A 191 5.00 -0.17 -14.33
CA THR A 191 5.40 0.97 -15.15
C THR A 191 6.88 0.99 -15.53
N HIS A 192 7.71 0.09 -14.98
CA HIS A 192 9.17 0.08 -15.17
C HIS A 192 9.85 1.45 -14.93
N SER A 193 9.19 2.34 -14.18
CA SER A 193 9.67 3.71 -13.94
C SER A 193 10.69 3.80 -12.80
N VAL A 194 10.99 2.68 -12.15
CA VAL A 194 11.90 2.61 -11.00
C VAL A 194 12.99 1.59 -11.30
N SER A 195 14.23 2.05 -11.19
CA SER A 195 15.40 1.19 -11.29
C SER A 195 16.04 1.06 -9.91
N SER A 196 16.68 -0.08 -9.66
CA SER A 196 17.38 -0.37 -8.42
C SER A 196 18.86 -0.65 -8.70
N THR A 197 19.75 0.04 -7.99
CA THR A 197 21.18 -0.27 -7.97
C THR A 197 21.54 -0.78 -6.58
N GLU A 198 22.16 -1.95 -6.52
CA GLU A 198 22.72 -2.48 -5.29
C GLU A 198 24.09 -1.86 -5.06
N SER A 199 24.27 -1.18 -3.92
CA SER A 199 25.56 -0.62 -3.51
C SER A 199 26.48 -1.73 -3.00
N GLU A 200 27.80 -1.54 -3.07
CA GLU A 200 28.81 -2.48 -2.56
C GLU A 200 28.64 -2.80 -1.06
N ALA A 201 27.93 -1.94 -0.31
CA ALA A 201 27.57 -2.14 1.08
C ALA A 201 26.33 -3.04 1.30
N GLY A 202 25.73 -3.59 0.23
CA GLY A 202 24.50 -4.41 0.28
C GLY A 202 23.20 -3.60 0.41
N THR A 203 23.27 -2.27 0.31
CA THR A 203 22.10 -1.39 0.37
C THR A 203 21.55 -1.15 -1.03
N THR A 204 20.30 -1.55 -1.29
CA THR A 204 19.61 -1.24 -2.55
C THR A 204 19.13 0.21 -2.56
N GLN A 205 19.57 0.98 -3.57
CA GLN A 205 19.12 2.34 -3.81
C GLN A 205 18.15 2.37 -4.99
N TYR A 206 17.07 3.15 -4.86
CA TYR A 206 16.02 3.26 -5.87
C TYR A 206 16.05 4.66 -6.50
N TYR A 207 15.95 4.70 -7.82
CA TYR A 207 15.88 5.93 -8.60
C TYR A 207 14.75 5.87 -9.62
N LYS A 208 14.14 7.02 -9.86
CA LYS A 208 13.11 7.21 -10.89
C LYS A 208 13.78 7.36 -12.25
N ASN A 209 13.37 6.55 -13.22
CA ASN A 209 13.72 6.78 -14.62
C ASN A 209 12.84 7.93 -15.14
N ASN A 210 13.48 9.01 -15.62
CA ASN A 210 12.80 10.10 -16.33
C ASN A 210 12.49 9.71 -17.78
#